data_AF-A0A3D0FP35-F1
#
_entry.id   AF-A0A3D0FP35-F1
#
_cell.length_a   1.000
_cell.length_b   1.000
_cell.length_c   1.000
_cell.angle_alpha   90.00
_cell.angle_beta   90.00
_cell.angle_gamma   90.00
#
_symmetry.space_group_name_H-M   'P 1'
#
loop_
_entity.id
_entity.type
_entity.pdbx_description
1 polymer ?
#
loop_
_entity_poly.entity_id
_entity_poly.type
_entity_poly.pdbx_seq_one_letter_code
_entity_poly.pdbx_strand_id
1 'polypeptide(L)'
;MEQLTTIIIAIVSMLLGALLCYLINKYVRRQTLKEAKAEAEFIKKNKILEAKEHIQSLQTEYDKKVQQHQQQQQQREQKLNQRQNELNQRQSELQRQQAELAGSKENLENQRQVLETKSREVERMRFQAQEQLEAISGMSAEQARNQLVESLKDEARTDAMSYINEIMEEAKMNANKEAKKIVINTIQRIATEAAIENSVTIFHIDSDEVKGRIIGREGRNIR
;
A
#
# COMPACT_ATOMS: atom_id res chain seq x y z
N MET A 1 -112.95 94.91 27.66
CA MET A 1 -112.96 94.08 26.44
C MET A 1 -111.57 93.95 25.84
N GLU A 2 -110.77 95.03 25.72
CA GLU A 2 -109.41 94.97 25.14
C GLU A 2 -108.37 94.16 25.94
N GLN A 3 -108.44 94.13 27.28
CA GLN A 3 -107.52 93.32 28.09
C GLN A 3 -107.76 91.81 27.98
N LEU A 4 -108.99 91.39 27.64
CA LEU A 4 -109.32 89.97 27.49
C LEU A 4 -108.84 89.43 26.13
N THR A 5 -108.92 90.23 25.08
CA THR A 5 -108.45 89.85 23.73
C THR A 5 -106.93 89.73 23.67
N THR A 6 -106.17 90.60 24.36
CA THR A 6 -104.70 90.50 24.42
C THR A 6 -104.23 89.25 25.18
N ILE A 7 -104.91 88.86 26.27
CA ILE A 7 -104.60 87.63 27.01
C ILE A 7 -104.89 86.38 26.15
N ILE A 8 -106.00 86.37 25.40
CA ILE A 8 -106.34 85.26 24.49
C ILE A 8 -105.29 85.14 23.37
N ILE A 9 -104.87 86.24 22.76
CA ILE A 9 -103.82 86.24 21.72
C ILE A 9 -102.46 85.76 22.29
N ALA A 10 -102.12 86.14 23.52
CA ALA A 10 -100.91 85.67 24.19
C ALA A 10 -100.94 84.16 24.46
N ILE A 11 -102.07 83.61 24.90
CA ILE A 11 -102.24 82.17 25.14
C ILE A 11 -102.20 81.40 23.81
N VAL A 12 -102.87 81.89 22.77
CA VAL A 12 -102.89 81.24 21.45
C VAL A 12 -101.50 81.25 20.80
N SER A 13 -100.75 82.36 20.89
CA SER A 13 -99.38 82.42 20.36
C SER A 13 -98.41 81.52 21.13
N MET A 14 -98.57 81.41 22.45
CA MET A 14 -97.80 80.48 23.28
C MET A 14 -98.11 79.01 22.94
N LEU A 15 -99.39 78.66 22.75
CA LEU A 15 -99.80 77.32 22.34
C LEU A 15 -99.31 76.96 20.93
N LEU A 16 -99.37 77.90 19.98
CA LEU A 16 -98.83 77.71 18.63
C LEU A 16 -97.30 77.55 18.65
N GLY A 17 -96.59 78.34 19.46
CA GLY A 17 -95.14 78.22 19.65
C GLY A 17 -94.74 76.88 20.27
N ALA A 18 -95.47 76.42 21.29
CA ALA A 18 -95.25 75.11 21.91
C ALA A 18 -95.52 73.96 20.93
N LEU A 19 -96.59 74.06 20.13
CA LEU A 19 -96.92 73.06 19.10
C LEU A 19 -95.84 73.00 18.02
N LEU A 20 -95.38 74.16 17.52
CA LEU A 20 -94.31 74.25 16.52
C LEU A 20 -92.99 73.68 17.06
N CYS A 21 -92.62 74.03 18.30
CA CYS A 21 -91.44 73.51 18.97
C CYS A 21 -91.51 71.99 19.18
N TYR A 22 -92.68 71.45 19.55
CA TYR A 22 -92.90 70.02 19.68
C TYR A 22 -92.78 69.29 18.34
N LEU A 23 -93.33 69.85 17.25
CA LEU A 23 -93.23 69.26 15.91
C LEU A 23 -91.79 69.27 15.38
N ILE A 24 -91.05 70.38 15.55
CA ILE A 24 -89.64 70.47 15.16
C ILE A 24 -88.81 69.47 15.98
N ASN A 25 -88.97 69.43 17.30
CA ASN A 25 -88.28 68.45 18.14
C ASN A 25 -88.62 67.01 17.76
N LYS A 26 -89.88 66.71 17.44
CA LYS A 26 -90.31 65.39 16.99
C LYS A 26 -89.71 65.01 15.63
N TYR A 27 -89.56 65.98 14.73
CA TYR A 27 -88.92 65.77 13.42
C TYR A 27 -87.41 65.55 13.56
N VAL A 28 -86.71 66.44 14.29
CA VAL A 28 -85.27 66.32 14.56
C VAL A 28 -84.95 65.01 15.27
N ARG A 29 -85.70 64.64 16.32
CA ARG A 29 -85.53 63.34 16.99
C ARG A 29 -85.75 62.15 16.06
N ARG A 30 -86.71 62.22 15.13
CA ARG A 30 -86.92 61.15 14.15
C ARG A 30 -85.78 61.06 13.15
N GLN A 31 -85.24 62.20 12.73
CA GLN A 31 -84.14 62.25 11.77
C GLN A 31 -82.82 61.78 12.40
N THR A 32 -82.46 62.26 13.58
CA THR A 32 -81.26 61.78 14.30
C THR A 32 -81.36 60.29 14.64
N LEU A 33 -82.55 59.79 14.97
CA LEU A 33 -82.75 58.37 15.25
C LEU A 33 -82.73 57.51 13.98
N LYS A 34 -83.09 58.06 12.82
CA LYS A 34 -82.89 57.40 11.51
C LYS A 34 -81.41 57.38 11.13
N GLU A 35 -80.71 58.51 11.26
CA GLU A 35 -79.28 58.64 10.97
C GLU A 35 -78.46 57.72 11.89
N ALA A 36 -78.71 57.73 13.20
CA ALA A 36 -78.05 56.83 14.14
C ALA A 36 -78.32 55.34 13.84
N LYS A 37 -79.53 54.98 13.37
CA LYS A 37 -79.83 53.61 12.93
C LYS A 37 -79.10 53.24 11.65
N ALA A 38 -79.02 54.15 10.68
CA ALA A 38 -78.30 53.93 9.43
C ALA A 38 -76.79 53.78 9.68
N GLU A 39 -76.23 54.60 10.56
CA GLU A 39 -74.84 54.52 10.97
C GLU A 39 -74.54 53.24 11.76
N ALA A 40 -75.44 52.84 12.68
CA ALA A 40 -75.31 51.56 13.39
C ALA A 40 -75.36 50.35 12.45
N GLU A 41 -76.27 50.34 11.47
CA GLU A 41 -76.32 49.29 10.44
C GLU A 41 -75.07 49.29 9.55
N PHE A 42 -74.55 50.47 9.20
CA PHE A 42 -73.31 50.59 8.44
C PHE A 42 -72.10 50.05 9.21
N ILE A 43 -71.94 50.44 10.48
CA ILE A 43 -70.87 49.95 11.36
C ILE A 43 -70.98 48.42 11.51
N LYS A 44 -72.19 47.90 11.76
CA LYS A 44 -72.43 46.46 11.86
C LYS A 44 -72.04 45.74 10.58
N LYS A 45 -72.45 46.25 9.42
CA LYS A 45 -72.12 45.66 8.12
C LYS A 45 -70.62 45.69 7.85
N ASN A 46 -69.94 46.79 8.15
CA ASN A 46 -68.49 46.90 8.00
C ASN A 46 -67.75 45.95 8.94
N LYS A 47 -68.15 45.85 10.22
CA LYS A 47 -67.55 44.91 11.16
C LYS A 47 -67.75 43.45 10.75
N ILE A 48 -68.91 43.11 10.19
CA ILE A 48 -69.14 41.78 9.62
C ILE A 48 -68.26 41.55 8.38
N LEU A 49 -68.06 42.57 7.55
CA LEU A 49 -67.18 42.48 6.38
C LEU A 49 -65.71 42.29 6.79
N GLU A 50 -65.20 43.12 7.71
CA GLU A 50 -63.85 42.99 8.28
C GLU A 50 -63.65 41.60 8.91
N ALA A 51 -64.62 41.11 9.67
CA ALA A 51 -64.55 39.76 10.25
C ALA A 51 -64.52 38.66 9.17
N LYS A 52 -65.30 38.81 8.09
CA LYS A 52 -65.26 37.89 6.95
C LYS A 52 -63.91 37.93 6.22
N GLU A 53 -63.36 39.12 5.98
CA GLU A 53 -62.06 39.29 5.35
C GLU A 53 -60.95 38.67 6.21
N HIS A 54 -60.97 38.86 7.53
CA HIS A 54 -60.03 38.22 8.45
C HIS A 54 -60.16 36.69 8.46
N ILE A 55 -61.38 36.16 8.44
CA ILE A 55 -61.58 34.70 8.36
C ILE A 55 -61.05 34.17 7.03
N GLN A 56 -61.32 34.86 5.92
CA GLN A 56 -60.84 34.45 4.60
C GLN A 56 -59.32 34.54 4.49
N SER A 57 -58.69 35.57 5.06
CA SER A 57 -57.23 35.71 5.09
C SER A 57 -56.60 34.60 5.93
N LEU A 58 -57.17 34.31 7.11
CA LEU A 58 -56.72 33.20 7.97
C LEU A 58 -56.86 31.84 7.29
N GLN A 59 -57.97 31.59 6.60
CA GLN A 59 -58.15 30.37 5.80
C GLN A 59 -57.09 30.26 4.72
N THR A 60 -56.84 31.34 3.97
CA THR A 60 -55.82 31.36 2.91
C THR A 60 -54.40 31.11 3.45
N GLU A 61 -54.05 31.70 4.60
CA GLU A 61 -52.76 31.44 5.26
C GLU A 61 -52.65 30.00 5.77
N TYR A 62 -53.72 29.47 6.33
CA TYR A 62 -53.78 28.09 6.78
C TYR A 62 -53.60 27.12 5.62
N ASP A 63 -54.33 27.32 4.52
CA ASP A 63 -54.23 26.49 3.31
C ASP A 63 -52.80 26.52 2.74
N LYS A 64 -52.17 27.70 2.71
CA LYS A 64 -50.76 27.83 2.31
C LYS A 64 -49.83 27.03 3.23
N LYS A 65 -50.02 27.11 4.55
CA LYS A 65 -49.21 26.34 5.52
C LYS A 65 -49.41 24.84 5.35
N VAL A 66 -50.65 24.38 5.17
CA VAL A 66 -50.97 22.97 4.93
C VAL A 66 -50.31 22.49 3.64
N GLN A 67 -50.42 23.27 2.55
CA GLN A 67 -49.80 22.92 1.27
C GLN A 67 -48.26 22.85 1.38
N GLN A 68 -47.64 23.80 2.08
CA GLN A 68 -46.19 23.78 2.34
C GLN A 68 -45.78 22.56 3.16
N HIS A 69 -46.51 22.24 4.22
CA HIS A 69 -46.24 21.06 5.04
C HIS A 69 -46.41 19.77 4.23
N GLN A 70 -47.45 19.67 3.41
CA GLN A 70 -47.69 18.51 2.55
C GLN A 70 -46.57 18.34 1.52
N GLN A 71 -46.11 19.43 0.90
CA GLN A 71 -44.98 19.38 -0.04
C GLN A 71 -43.68 18.96 0.66
N GLN A 72 -43.40 19.51 1.85
CA GLN A 72 -42.23 19.11 2.63
C GLN A 72 -42.30 17.63 3.05
N GLN A 73 -43.48 17.14 3.43
CA GLN A 73 -43.69 15.74 3.77
C GLN A 73 -43.46 14.84 2.55
N GLN A 74 -44.03 15.18 1.39
CA GLN A 74 -43.83 14.43 0.16
C GLN A 74 -42.35 14.38 -0.26
N GLN A 75 -41.61 15.50 -0.13
CA GLN A 75 -40.18 15.53 -0.41
C GLN A 75 -39.37 14.65 0.56
N ARG A 76 -39.76 14.62 1.85
CA ARG A 76 -39.13 13.74 2.84
C ARG A 76 -39.41 12.27 2.52
N GLU A 77 -40.65 11.93 2.20
CA GLU A 77 -41.03 10.57 1.80
C GLU A 77 -40.29 10.10 0.54
N GLN A 78 -40.16 10.97 -0.47
CA GLN A 78 -39.37 10.67 -1.67
C GLN A 78 -37.90 10.41 -1.34
N LYS A 79 -37.27 11.24 -0.50
CA LYS A 79 -35.88 11.04 -0.06
C LYS A 79 -35.72 9.75 0.75
N LEU A 80 -36.67 9.43 1.61
CA LEU A 80 -36.67 8.20 2.40
C LEU A 80 -36.79 6.97 1.49
N ASN A 81 -37.70 7.00 0.50
CA ASN A 81 -37.87 5.91 -0.46
C ASN A 81 -36.63 5.72 -1.33
N GLN A 82 -35.99 6.80 -1.79
CA GLN A 82 -34.71 6.73 -2.52
C GLN A 82 -33.64 6.05 -1.66
N ARG A 83 -33.49 6.49 -0.41
CA ARG A 83 -32.50 5.91 0.50
C ARG A 83 -32.80 4.46 0.87
N GLN A 84 -34.08 4.09 1.00
CA GLN A 84 -34.48 2.70 1.22
C GLN A 84 -34.12 1.82 0.03
N ASN A 85 -34.34 2.31 -1.20
CA ASN A 85 -33.96 1.58 -2.42
C ASN A 85 -32.45 1.39 -2.52
N GLU A 86 -31.66 2.43 -2.24
CA GLU A 86 -30.19 2.34 -2.20
C GLU A 86 -29.71 1.34 -1.14
N LEU A 87 -30.31 1.34 0.05
CA LEU A 87 -29.99 0.38 1.11
C LEU A 87 -30.34 -1.05 0.71
N ASN A 88 -31.51 -1.27 0.09
CA ASN A 88 -31.92 -2.58 -0.39
C ASN A 88 -30.98 -3.11 -1.48
N GLN A 89 -30.55 -2.25 -2.41
CA GLN A 89 -29.56 -2.61 -3.43
C GLN A 89 -28.23 -3.03 -2.81
N ARG A 90 -27.69 -2.22 -1.88
CA ARG A 90 -26.45 -2.56 -1.16
C ARG A 90 -26.58 -3.86 -0.37
N GLN A 91 -27.72 -4.09 0.27
CA GLN A 91 -27.97 -5.33 0.99
C GLN A 91 -27.97 -6.55 0.07
N SER A 92 -28.60 -6.44 -1.11
CA SER A 92 -28.58 -7.51 -2.12
C SER A 92 -27.17 -7.76 -2.66
N GLU A 93 -26.37 -6.71 -2.88
CA GLU A 93 -24.97 -6.84 -3.30
C GLU A 93 -24.12 -7.53 -2.23
N LEU A 94 -24.28 -7.13 -0.96
CA LEU A 94 -23.58 -7.75 0.16
C LEU A 94 -23.96 -9.23 0.33
N GLN A 95 -25.24 -9.57 0.18
CA GLN A 95 -25.68 -10.97 0.23
C GLN A 95 -25.06 -11.80 -0.90
N ARG A 96 -24.97 -11.24 -2.12
CA ARG A 96 -24.32 -11.90 -3.25
C ARG A 96 -22.83 -12.12 -2.97
N GLN A 97 -22.12 -11.08 -2.51
CA GLN A 97 -20.70 -11.19 -2.15
C GLN A 97 -20.46 -12.20 -1.02
N GLN A 98 -21.35 -12.27 -0.03
CA GLN A 98 -21.28 -13.28 1.03
C GLN A 98 -21.45 -14.69 0.49
N ALA A 99 -22.39 -14.91 -0.43
CA ALA A 99 -22.58 -16.21 -1.08
C ALA A 99 -21.37 -16.60 -1.94
N GLU A 100 -20.83 -15.68 -2.72
CA GLU A 100 -19.61 -15.90 -3.53
C GLU A 100 -18.40 -16.22 -2.63
N LEU A 101 -18.24 -15.49 -1.52
CA LEU A 101 -17.17 -15.75 -0.55
C LEU A 101 -17.33 -17.10 0.15
N ALA A 102 -18.56 -17.48 0.51
CA ALA A 102 -18.86 -18.77 1.12
C ALA A 102 -18.51 -19.92 0.16
N GLY A 103 -18.92 -19.83 -1.11
CA GLY A 103 -18.58 -20.82 -2.13
C GLY A 103 -17.07 -20.88 -2.42
N SER A 104 -16.37 -19.74 -2.43
CA SER A 104 -14.92 -19.71 -2.58
C SER A 104 -14.19 -20.38 -1.41
N LYS A 105 -14.65 -20.15 -0.16
CA LYS A 105 -14.11 -20.82 1.03
C LYS A 105 -14.32 -22.33 0.99
N GLU A 106 -15.50 -22.79 0.59
CA GLU A 106 -15.79 -24.22 0.44
C GLU A 106 -14.90 -24.86 -0.62
N ASN A 107 -14.75 -24.22 -1.79
CA ASN A 107 -13.84 -24.69 -2.84
C ASN A 107 -12.38 -24.76 -2.36
N LEU A 108 -11.92 -23.74 -1.63
CA LEU A 108 -10.56 -23.71 -1.09
C LEU A 108 -10.33 -24.83 -0.07
N GLU A 109 -11.30 -25.09 0.79
CA GLU A 109 -11.21 -26.17 1.77
C GLU A 109 -11.18 -27.55 1.09
N ASN A 110 -12.02 -27.76 0.08
CA ASN A 110 -12.00 -28.97 -0.74
C ASN A 110 -10.63 -29.17 -1.43
N GLN A 111 -10.08 -28.11 -2.04
CA GLN A 111 -8.75 -28.16 -2.65
C GLN A 111 -7.66 -28.48 -1.64
N ARG A 112 -7.74 -27.90 -0.44
CA ARG A 112 -6.79 -28.16 0.66
C ARG A 112 -6.84 -29.62 1.10
N GLN A 113 -8.03 -30.19 1.25
CA GLN A 113 -8.20 -31.60 1.62
C GLN A 113 -7.65 -32.56 0.55
N VAL A 114 -7.89 -32.25 -0.73
CA VAL A 114 -7.31 -33.01 -1.86
C VAL A 114 -5.79 -32.91 -1.86
N LEU A 115 -5.23 -31.72 -1.66
CA LEU A 115 -3.79 -31.50 -1.57
C LEU A 115 -3.17 -32.27 -0.40
N GLU A 116 -3.80 -32.25 0.77
CA GLU A 116 -3.33 -32.99 1.94
C GLU A 116 -3.32 -34.50 1.68
N THR A 117 -4.37 -35.03 1.05
CA THR A 117 -4.46 -36.44 0.69
C THR A 117 -3.36 -36.84 -0.29
N LYS A 118 -3.16 -36.04 -1.36
CA LYS A 118 -2.08 -36.25 -2.32
C LYS A 118 -0.70 -36.16 -1.68
N SER A 119 -0.49 -35.20 -0.77
CA SER A 119 0.78 -35.06 -0.06
C SER A 119 1.09 -36.29 0.79
N ARG A 120 0.09 -36.85 1.48
CA ARG A 120 0.27 -38.10 2.24
C ARG A 120 0.55 -39.29 1.32
N GLU A 121 -0.11 -39.36 0.17
CA GLU A 121 0.12 -40.43 -0.82
C GLU A 121 1.53 -40.36 -1.42
N VAL A 122 1.98 -39.17 -1.81
CA VAL A 122 3.35 -38.94 -2.29
C VAL A 122 4.38 -39.32 -1.22
N GLU A 123 4.15 -38.94 0.03
CA GLU A 123 5.03 -39.28 1.13
C GLU A 123 5.10 -40.81 1.34
N ARG A 124 3.95 -41.49 1.27
CA ARG A 124 3.90 -42.96 1.33
C ARG A 124 4.64 -43.61 0.17
N MET A 125 4.42 -43.15 -1.06
CA MET A 125 5.11 -43.67 -2.24
C MET A 125 6.62 -43.44 -2.15
N ARG A 126 7.05 -42.29 -1.61
CA ARG A 126 8.47 -41.99 -1.36
C ARG A 126 9.09 -42.99 -0.38
N PHE A 127 8.42 -43.26 0.74
CA PHE A 127 8.86 -44.28 1.70
C PHE A 127 8.94 -45.67 1.07
N GLN A 128 7.91 -46.08 0.31
CA GLN A 128 7.91 -47.39 -0.37
C GLN A 128 9.01 -47.50 -1.42
N ALA A 129 9.25 -46.44 -2.21
CA ALA A 129 10.33 -46.41 -3.18
C ALA A 129 11.71 -46.49 -2.50
N GLN A 130 11.87 -45.79 -1.37
CA GLN A 130 13.09 -45.88 -0.57
C GLN A 130 13.32 -47.29 -0.04
N GLU A 131 12.29 -47.91 0.55
CA GLU A 131 12.37 -49.29 1.07
C GLU A 131 12.72 -50.30 -0.05
N GLN A 132 12.11 -50.16 -1.22
CA GLN A 132 12.43 -51.00 -2.38
C GLN A 132 13.85 -50.79 -2.90
N LEU A 133 14.34 -49.55 -2.94
CA LEU A 133 15.71 -49.24 -3.32
C LEU A 133 16.72 -49.82 -2.32
N GLU A 134 16.42 -49.73 -1.02
CA GLU A 134 17.23 -50.34 0.04
C GLU A 134 17.26 -51.87 -0.09
N ALA A 135 16.12 -52.49 -0.40
CA ALA A 135 16.01 -53.93 -0.62
C ALA A 135 16.78 -54.39 -1.88
N ILE A 136 16.67 -53.67 -3.01
CA ILE A 136 17.34 -54.02 -4.27
C ILE A 136 18.86 -53.81 -4.16
N SER A 137 19.30 -52.72 -3.53
CA SER A 137 20.72 -52.42 -3.34
C SER A 137 21.38 -53.28 -2.25
N GLY A 138 20.58 -53.99 -1.43
CA GLY A 138 21.07 -54.79 -0.31
C GLY A 138 21.77 -53.96 0.77
N MET A 139 21.60 -52.64 0.72
CA MET A 139 22.24 -51.64 1.59
C MET A 139 21.19 -50.60 1.98
N SER A 140 21.16 -50.20 3.25
CA SER A 140 20.35 -49.06 3.67
C SER A 140 20.83 -47.76 3.00
N ALA A 141 19.96 -46.76 2.88
CA ALA A 141 20.34 -45.46 2.30
C ALA A 141 21.54 -44.82 3.04
N GLU A 142 21.67 -45.06 4.34
CA GLU A 142 22.78 -44.61 5.16
C GLU A 142 24.09 -45.38 4.86
N GLN A 143 24.00 -46.69 4.65
CA GLN A 143 25.14 -47.50 4.22
C GLN A 143 25.62 -47.13 2.81
N ALA A 144 24.70 -46.93 1.86
CA ALA A 144 25.05 -46.50 0.50
C ALA A 144 25.73 -45.12 0.51
N ARG A 145 25.26 -44.20 1.35
CA ARG A 145 25.89 -42.89 1.54
C ARG A 145 27.30 -43.01 2.12
N ASN A 146 27.49 -43.85 3.13
CA ASN A 146 28.80 -44.06 3.74
C ASN A 146 29.78 -44.74 2.75
N GLN A 147 29.31 -45.71 1.97
CA GLN A 147 30.09 -46.36 0.92
C GLN A 147 30.54 -45.36 -0.16
N LEU A 148 29.63 -44.47 -0.60
CA LEU A 148 29.95 -43.42 -1.57
C LEU A 148 30.99 -42.43 -1.04
N VAL A 149 30.83 -42.02 0.23
CA VAL A 149 31.79 -41.13 0.90
C VAL A 149 33.16 -41.79 1.02
N GLU A 150 33.23 -43.07 1.35
CA GLU A 150 34.50 -43.79 1.48
C GLU A 150 35.17 -43.98 0.11
N SER A 151 34.41 -44.33 -0.93
CA SER A 151 34.93 -44.40 -2.31
C SER A 151 35.50 -43.06 -2.78
N LEU A 152 34.84 -41.94 -2.47
CA LEU A 152 35.32 -40.61 -2.80
C LEU A 152 36.61 -40.25 -2.04
N LYS A 153 36.77 -40.71 -0.79
CA LYS A 153 38.02 -40.51 -0.04
C LYS A 153 39.17 -41.33 -0.63
N ASP A 154 38.91 -42.55 -1.05
CA ASP A 154 39.93 -43.43 -1.65
C ASP A 154 40.37 -42.92 -3.03
N GLU A 155 39.43 -42.42 -3.83
CA GLU A 155 39.73 -41.73 -5.10
C GLU A 155 40.58 -40.48 -4.87
N ALA A 156 40.17 -39.61 -3.93
CA ALA A 156 40.94 -38.42 -3.57
C ALA A 156 42.36 -38.74 -3.04
N ARG A 157 42.52 -39.85 -2.30
CA ARG A 157 43.85 -40.33 -1.87
C ARG A 157 44.70 -40.80 -3.03
N THR A 158 44.10 -41.48 -4.00
CA THR A 158 44.80 -42.00 -5.19
C THR A 158 45.29 -40.84 -6.05
N ASP A 159 44.45 -39.83 -6.28
CA ASP A 159 44.83 -38.62 -7.02
C ASP A 159 45.94 -37.85 -6.31
N ALA A 160 45.85 -37.69 -4.99
CA ALA A 160 46.90 -37.06 -4.19
C ALA A 160 48.23 -37.82 -4.29
N MET A 161 48.23 -39.15 -4.32
CA MET A 161 49.43 -39.96 -4.49
C MET A 161 50.05 -39.79 -5.89
N SER A 162 49.22 -39.71 -6.93
CA SER A 162 49.70 -39.41 -8.29
C SER A 162 50.40 -38.04 -8.32
N TYR A 163 49.79 -37.03 -7.70
CA TYR A 163 50.36 -35.69 -7.63
C TYR A 163 51.68 -35.64 -6.84
N ILE A 164 51.77 -36.38 -5.72
CA ILE A 164 53.02 -36.50 -4.93
C ILE A 164 54.14 -37.14 -5.77
N ASN A 165 53.84 -38.19 -6.53
CA ASN A 165 54.83 -38.84 -7.40
C ASN A 165 55.31 -37.92 -8.52
N GLU A 166 54.42 -37.13 -9.11
CA GLU A 166 54.76 -36.12 -10.11
C GLU A 166 55.71 -35.06 -9.53
N ILE A 167 55.38 -34.52 -8.34
CA ILE A 167 56.25 -33.58 -7.62
C ILE A 167 57.62 -34.20 -7.32
N MET A 168 57.67 -35.46 -6.90
CA MET A 168 58.93 -36.15 -6.61
C MET A 168 59.80 -36.31 -7.86
N GLU A 169 59.22 -36.68 -9.00
CA GLU A 169 59.96 -36.77 -10.26
C GLU A 169 60.42 -35.40 -10.76
N GLU A 170 59.59 -34.36 -10.64
CA GLU A 170 59.99 -33.00 -10.96
C GLU A 170 61.15 -32.53 -10.05
N ALA A 171 61.07 -32.80 -8.75
CA ALA A 171 62.12 -32.50 -7.80
C ALA A 171 63.44 -33.22 -8.13
N LYS A 172 63.39 -34.50 -8.52
CA LYS A 172 64.57 -35.25 -8.98
C LYS A 172 65.17 -34.67 -10.26
N MET A 173 64.34 -34.32 -11.25
CA MET A 173 64.80 -33.72 -12.50
C MET A 173 65.48 -32.36 -12.24
N ASN A 174 64.87 -31.52 -11.41
CA ASN A 174 65.42 -30.22 -11.03
C ASN A 174 66.73 -30.38 -10.24
N ALA A 175 66.77 -31.31 -9.28
CA ALA A 175 68.00 -31.60 -8.52
C ALA A 175 69.13 -32.08 -9.43
N ASN A 176 68.86 -32.97 -10.39
CA ASN A 176 69.86 -33.45 -11.35
C ASN A 176 70.37 -32.33 -12.27
N LYS A 177 69.46 -31.44 -12.71
CA LYS A 177 69.82 -30.26 -13.52
C LYS A 177 70.73 -29.30 -12.74
N GLU A 178 70.39 -28.99 -11.49
CA GLU A 178 71.22 -28.13 -10.64
C GLU A 178 72.55 -28.80 -10.26
N ALA A 179 72.57 -30.11 -9.99
CA ALA A 179 73.81 -30.84 -9.74
C ALA A 179 74.78 -30.76 -10.94
N LYS A 180 74.28 -30.98 -12.17
CA LYS A 180 75.08 -30.83 -13.39
C LYS A 180 75.61 -29.40 -13.55
N LYS A 181 74.78 -28.40 -13.27
CA LYS A 181 75.17 -26.98 -13.32
C LYS A 181 76.27 -26.65 -12.30
N ILE A 182 76.17 -27.15 -11.08
CA ILE A 182 77.20 -26.99 -10.05
C ILE A 182 78.52 -27.61 -10.52
N VAL A 183 78.50 -28.86 -11.01
CA VAL A 183 79.70 -29.55 -11.51
C VAL A 183 80.35 -28.77 -12.65
N ILE A 184 79.57 -28.30 -13.62
CA ILE A 184 80.09 -27.48 -14.73
C ILE A 184 80.73 -26.19 -14.22
N ASN A 185 80.07 -25.47 -13.31
CA ASN A 185 80.62 -24.24 -12.73
C ASN A 185 81.91 -24.52 -11.93
N THR A 186 81.98 -25.61 -11.18
CA THR A 186 83.17 -26.01 -10.44
C THR A 186 84.31 -26.36 -11.38
N ILE A 187 84.05 -27.12 -12.45
CA ILE A 187 85.06 -27.42 -13.48
C ILE A 187 85.54 -26.11 -14.13
N GLN A 188 84.65 -25.22 -14.56
CA GLN A 188 85.00 -23.94 -15.15
C GLN A 188 85.86 -23.08 -14.21
N ARG A 189 85.61 -23.13 -12.90
CA ARG A 189 86.38 -22.37 -11.91
C ARG A 189 87.78 -22.95 -11.66
N ILE A 190 87.89 -24.28 -11.54
CA ILE A 190 89.15 -24.96 -11.17
C ILE A 190 90.04 -25.23 -12.39
N ALA A 191 89.47 -25.38 -13.59
CA ALA A 191 90.22 -25.78 -14.78
C ALA A 191 91.41 -24.85 -15.08
N THR A 192 91.26 -23.54 -14.91
CA THR A 192 92.35 -22.58 -15.10
C THR A 192 93.46 -22.73 -14.06
N GLU A 193 93.12 -22.90 -12.77
CA GLU A 193 94.12 -23.07 -11.70
C GLU A 193 94.87 -24.40 -11.86
N ALA A 194 94.15 -25.50 -12.10
CA ALA A 194 94.74 -26.83 -12.29
C ALA A 194 95.58 -26.94 -13.57
N ALA A 195 95.22 -26.23 -14.64
CA ALA A 195 96.03 -26.16 -15.86
C ALA A 195 97.34 -25.41 -15.63
N ILE A 196 97.34 -24.35 -14.82
CA ILE A 196 98.55 -23.61 -14.47
C ILE A 196 99.49 -24.46 -13.62
N GLU A 197 98.98 -25.14 -12.58
CA GLU A 197 99.82 -26.02 -11.73
C GLU A 197 100.47 -27.15 -12.52
N ASN A 198 99.75 -27.82 -13.43
CA ASN A 198 100.29 -28.95 -14.19
C ASN A 198 101.16 -28.55 -15.38
N SER A 199 101.11 -27.30 -15.85
CA SER A 199 101.86 -26.85 -17.03
C SER A 199 103.20 -26.20 -16.69
N VAL A 200 103.51 -25.97 -15.41
CA VAL A 200 104.77 -25.35 -14.98
C VAL A 200 105.63 -26.38 -14.27
N THR A 201 106.72 -26.81 -14.93
CA THR A 201 107.76 -27.63 -14.31
C THR A 201 109.02 -26.79 -14.10
N ILE A 202 109.48 -26.69 -12.86
CA ILE A 202 110.71 -25.98 -12.53
C ILE A 202 111.89 -26.95 -12.62
N PHE A 203 112.77 -26.74 -13.59
CA PHE A 203 114.01 -27.50 -13.72
C PHE A 203 115.17 -26.71 -13.10
N HIS A 204 115.86 -27.32 -12.14
CA HIS A 204 117.02 -26.73 -11.49
C HIS A 204 118.29 -27.05 -12.31
N ILE A 205 119.09 -26.02 -12.61
CA ILE A 205 120.34 -26.17 -13.37
C ILE A 205 121.49 -25.82 -12.43
N ASP A 206 122.31 -26.82 -12.11
CA ASP A 206 123.38 -26.69 -11.10
C ASP A 206 124.68 -26.05 -11.64
N SER A 207 124.76 -25.77 -12.95
CA SER A 207 125.95 -25.20 -13.59
C SER A 207 125.62 -23.95 -14.42
N ASP A 208 126.25 -22.83 -14.08
CA ASP A 208 126.05 -21.54 -14.77
C ASP A 208 126.53 -21.56 -16.22
N GLU A 209 127.47 -22.45 -16.58
CA GLU A 209 127.91 -22.59 -17.97
C GLU A 209 126.80 -23.17 -18.86
N VAL A 210 126.04 -24.15 -18.32
CA VAL A 210 124.88 -24.75 -19.00
C VAL A 210 123.73 -23.74 -19.08
N LYS A 211 123.51 -22.97 -18.01
CA LYS A 211 122.53 -21.89 -17.95
C LYS A 211 122.78 -20.82 -19.02
N GLY A 212 124.04 -20.40 -19.17
CA GLY A 212 124.45 -19.44 -20.21
C GLY A 212 124.23 -19.95 -21.63
N ARG A 213 124.39 -21.26 -21.87
CA ARG A 213 124.14 -21.89 -23.17
C ARG A 213 122.65 -22.01 -23.51
N ILE A 214 121.82 -22.33 -22.52
CA ILE A 214 120.36 -22.47 -22.70
C ILE A 214 119.70 -21.09 -22.90
N ILE A 215 120.12 -20.06 -22.17
CA ILE A 215 119.54 -18.70 -22.27
C ILE A 215 120.06 -17.95 -23.52
N GLY A 216 121.35 -18.07 -23.83
CA GLY A 216 122.02 -17.36 -24.92
C GLY A 216 122.27 -15.87 -24.62
N ARG A 217 123.19 -15.23 -25.36
CA ARG A 217 123.46 -13.78 -25.21
C ARG A 217 122.17 -12.99 -25.49
N GLU A 218 121.71 -12.22 -24.49
CA GLU A 218 120.45 -11.46 -24.46
C GLU A 218 119.15 -12.28 -24.38
N GLY A 219 119.19 -13.53 -23.92
CA GLY A 219 117.97 -14.30 -23.59
C GLY A 219 117.17 -14.81 -24.80
N ARG A 220 117.78 -14.81 -25.99
CA ARG A 220 117.12 -15.14 -27.26
C ARG A 220 116.42 -16.51 -27.32
N ASN A 221 116.86 -17.49 -26.52
CA ASN A 221 116.34 -18.86 -26.58
C ASN A 221 115.21 -19.15 -25.57
N ILE A 222 114.92 -18.25 -24.62
CA ILE A 222 113.89 -18.43 -23.58
C ILE A 222 112.80 -17.36 -23.64
N ARG A 223 112.69 -16.68 -24.79
CA ARG A 223 111.70 -15.63 -25.02
C ARG A 223 110.42 -16.20 -25.62
#